data_AF-A0A936RK33-F1
#
_entry.id   AF-A0A936RK33-F1
#
_cell.length_a   1.000
_cell.length_b   1.000
_cell.length_c   1.000
_cell.angle_alpha   90.00
_cell.angle_beta   90.00
_cell.angle_gamma   90.00
#
_symmetry.space_group_name_H-M   'P 1'
#
loop_
_entity.id
_entity.type
_entity.pdbx_description
1 polymer ?
#
loop_
_entity_poly.entity_id
_entity_poly.type
_entity_poly.pdbx_seq_one_letter_code
_entity_poly.pdbx_strand_id
1 'polypeptide(L)'
;MKRRTFILATTTVALGVISIPVIRYYKKRTKNYDPLIMPFELARFCDEKAIREIGIQYRKQVPGENDKNTLKEMLLSGDDGKRITNSDKMAVMEMLDKKIYKDFADQKIQILTGWVISTTEARQCALFSLT
;
A
#
# COMPACT_ATOMS: atom_id res chain seq x y z
N MET A 1 -46.89 -18.34 29.02
CA MET A 1 -45.71 -17.66 28.45
C MET A 1 -45.58 -18.00 26.97
N LYS A 2 -45.58 -16.98 26.10
CA LYS A 2 -45.67 -17.11 24.63
C LYS A 2 -44.31 -17.45 24.01
N ARG A 3 -44.05 -18.75 23.80
CA ARG A 3 -42.79 -19.31 23.25
C ARG A 3 -42.39 -18.78 21.85
N ARG A 4 -43.31 -18.12 21.14
CA ARG A 4 -43.07 -17.59 19.78
C ARG A 4 -42.36 -16.23 19.77
N THR A 5 -42.41 -15.47 20.86
CA THR A 5 -41.82 -14.13 20.92
C THR A 5 -40.30 -14.16 21.13
N PHE A 6 -39.77 -15.26 21.70
CA PHE A 6 -38.34 -15.42 21.95
C PHE A 6 -37.55 -15.69 20.67
N ILE A 7 -38.10 -16.48 19.74
CA ILE A 7 -37.41 -16.85 18.49
C ILE A 7 -37.30 -15.65 17.53
N LEU A 8 -38.31 -14.77 17.53
CA LEU A 8 -38.30 -13.54 16.72
C LEU A 8 -37.34 -12.47 17.25
N ALA A 9 -37.11 -12.41 18.57
CA ALA A 9 -36.14 -11.48 19.15
C ALA A 9 -34.68 -11.91 18.90
N THR A 10 -34.41 -13.22 18.80
CA THR A 10 -33.05 -13.72 18.56
C THR A 10 -32.57 -13.57 17.12
N THR A 11 -33.47 -13.62 16.12
CA THR A 11 -33.08 -13.50 14.70
C THR A 11 -32.75 -12.06 14.28
N THR A 12 -33.42 -11.07 14.88
CA THR A 12 -33.22 -9.65 14.52
C THR A 12 -31.95 -9.06 15.13
N VAL A 13 -31.57 -9.47 16.34
CA VAL A 13 -30.34 -8.99 17.00
C VAL A 13 -29.08 -9.64 16.41
N ALA A 14 -29.13 -10.92 16.02
CA ALA A 14 -27.97 -11.63 15.49
C ALA A 14 -27.47 -11.09 14.13
N LEU A 15 -28.37 -10.62 13.25
CA LEU A 15 -28.00 -10.08 11.93
C LEU A 15 -27.41 -8.65 11.99
N GLY A 16 -27.77 -7.86 13.00
CA GLY A 16 -27.24 -6.51 13.18
C GLY A 16 -25.80 -6.46 13.71
N VAL A 17 -25.43 -7.39 14.61
CA VAL A 17 -24.12 -7.36 15.27
C VAL A 17 -22.99 -7.90 14.37
N ILE A 18 -23.29 -8.86 13.47
CA ILE A 18 -22.29 -9.44 12.55
C ILE A 18 -22.02 -8.52 11.35
N SER A 19 -23.01 -7.77 10.89
CA SER A 19 -22.87 -6.91 9.71
C SER A 19 -22.01 -5.66 9.97
N ILE A 20 -22.04 -5.10 11.18
CA ILE A 20 -21.26 -3.90 11.55
C ILE A 20 -19.75 -4.08 11.38
N PRO A 21 -19.08 -5.11 11.94
CA PRO A 21 -17.63 -5.27 11.78
C PRO A 21 -17.24 -5.55 10.32
N VAL A 22 -18.06 -6.30 9.57
CA VAL A 22 -17.81 -6.56 8.14
C VAL A 22 -17.89 -5.27 7.32
N ILE A 23 -18.96 -4.47 7.48
CA ILE A 23 -19.11 -3.19 6.77
C ILE A 23 -17.98 -2.21 7.15
N ARG A 24 -17.59 -2.16 8.43
CA ARG A 24 -16.49 -1.29 8.90
C ARG A 24 -15.14 -1.75 8.34
N TYR A 25 -14.91 -3.06 8.22
CA TYR A 25 -13.73 -3.64 7.58
C TYR A 25 -13.68 -3.29 6.08
N TYR A 26 -14.77 -3.46 5.33
CA TYR A 26 -14.84 -3.12 3.91
C TYR A 26 -14.73 -1.60 3.66
N LYS A 27 -15.38 -0.77 4.47
CA LYS A 27 -15.32 0.70 4.33
C LYS A 27 -13.95 1.28 4.67
N LYS A 28 -13.18 0.63 5.56
CA LYS A 28 -11.78 1.00 5.81
C LYS A 28 -10.87 0.67 4.60
N ARG A 29 -11.29 -0.26 3.74
CA ARG A 29 -10.52 -0.74 2.58
C ARG A 29 -10.65 0.12 1.33
N THR A 30 -11.67 0.99 1.23
CA THR A 30 -11.91 1.83 0.03
C THR A 30 -11.17 3.17 0.09
N LYS A 31 -9.91 3.18 0.53
CA LYS A 31 -9.06 4.36 0.38
C LYS A 31 -8.41 4.31 -1.00
N ASN A 32 -8.76 5.27 -1.86
CA ASN A 32 -8.11 5.45 -3.16
C ASN A 32 -6.73 6.08 -2.92
N TYR A 33 -5.71 5.25 -2.76
CA TYR A 33 -4.33 5.70 -2.67
C TYR A 33 -3.80 6.15 -4.04
N ASP A 34 -2.82 7.07 -3.99
CA ASP A 34 -2.02 7.40 -5.17
C ASP A 34 -1.06 6.20 -5.44
N PRO A 35 -1.06 5.61 -6.64
CA PRO A 35 -0.17 4.50 -6.97
C PRO A 35 1.31 4.87 -6.80
N LEU A 36 1.67 6.15 -6.86
CA LEU A 36 3.04 6.60 -6.66
C LEU A 36 3.55 6.38 -5.23
N ILE A 37 2.66 6.42 -4.23
CA ILE A 37 3.04 6.32 -2.82
C ILE A 37 2.72 4.97 -2.21
N MET A 38 1.76 4.24 -2.75
CA MET A 38 1.27 3.00 -2.15
C MET A 38 1.72 1.78 -2.97
N PRO A 39 2.60 0.91 -2.42
CA PRO A 39 3.01 -0.31 -3.10
C PRO A 39 1.85 -1.32 -3.08
N PHE A 40 1.21 -1.54 -4.23
CA PHE A 40 -0.07 -2.25 -4.29
C PHE A 40 0.03 -3.70 -3.78
N GLU A 41 1.04 -4.46 -4.23
CA GLU A 41 1.21 -5.85 -3.79
C GLU A 41 1.64 -5.96 -2.33
N LEU A 42 2.62 -5.18 -1.89
CA LEU A 42 3.06 -5.15 -0.49
C LEU A 42 1.92 -4.76 0.47
N ALA A 43 1.06 -3.82 0.07
CA ALA A 43 -0.09 -3.38 0.87
C ALA A 43 -1.17 -4.45 1.08
N ARG A 44 -1.10 -5.58 0.37
CA ARG A 44 -1.97 -6.73 0.62
C ARG A 44 -1.58 -7.50 1.88
N PHE A 45 -0.31 -7.38 2.28
CA PHE A 45 0.28 -8.06 3.44
C PHE A 45 0.58 -7.08 4.59
N CYS A 46 1.01 -5.86 4.25
CA CYS A 46 1.37 -4.81 5.20
C CYS A 46 0.26 -3.79 5.38
N ASP A 47 -0.01 -3.41 6.63
CA ASP A 47 -0.86 -2.25 6.91
C ASP A 47 -0.09 -0.93 6.72
N GLU A 48 -0.80 0.20 6.78
CA GLU A 48 -0.20 1.54 6.62
C GLU A 48 0.92 1.81 7.63
N LYS A 49 0.84 1.22 8.83
CA LYS A 49 1.86 1.37 9.87
C LYS A 49 3.14 0.66 9.46
N ALA A 50 3.04 -0.59 9.03
CA ALA A 50 4.17 -1.37 8.52
C ALA A 50 4.82 -0.70 7.30
N ILE A 51 4.01 -0.23 6.33
CA ILE A 51 4.52 0.50 5.15
C ILE A 51 5.31 1.75 5.58
N ARG A 52 4.79 2.51 6.55
CA ARG A 52 5.47 3.70 7.07
C ARG A 52 6.78 3.37 7.78
N GLU A 53 6.81 2.30 8.57
CA GLU A 53 8.02 1.84 9.27
C GLU A 53 9.11 1.39 8.30
N ILE A 54 8.74 0.62 7.26
CA ILE A 54 9.63 0.24 6.15
C ILE A 54 10.23 1.50 5.53
N GLY A 55 9.39 2.50 5.22
CA GLY A 55 9.83 3.75 4.61
C GLY A 55 10.78 4.56 5.48
N ILE A 56 10.54 4.61 6.80
CA ILE A 56 11.45 5.26 7.76
C ILE A 56 12.79 4.53 7.79
N GLN A 57 12.80 3.20 7.79
CA GLN A 57 14.04 2.43 7.80
C GLN A 57 14.84 2.64 6.50
N TYR A 58 14.18 2.60 5.34
CA TYR A 58 14.83 2.83 4.05
C TYR A 58 15.55 4.18 4.01
N ARG A 59 14.86 5.26 4.41
CA ARG A 59 15.44 6.63 4.41
C ARG A 59 16.65 6.77 5.34
N LYS A 60 16.72 5.96 6.40
CA LYS A 60 17.91 5.91 7.27
C LYS A 60 19.08 5.17 6.63
N GLN A 61 18.81 4.11 5.86
CA GLN A 61 19.84 3.32 5.17
C GLN A 61 20.37 4.02 3.91
N VAL A 62 19.52 4.80 3.22
CA VAL A 62 19.84 5.49 1.98
C VAL A 62 19.59 7.01 2.14
N PRO A 63 20.43 7.73 2.89
CA PRO A 63 20.18 9.14 3.20
C PRO A 63 20.16 10.05 1.96
N GLY A 64 20.81 9.63 0.86
CA GLY A 64 20.76 10.33 -0.43
C GLY A 64 19.37 10.33 -1.10
N GLU A 65 18.46 9.45 -0.67
CA GLU A 65 17.09 9.35 -1.17
C GLU A 65 16.05 9.82 -0.12
N ASN A 66 16.46 10.59 0.90
CA ASN A 66 15.56 11.07 1.97
C ASN A 66 14.78 12.36 1.62
N ASP A 67 14.76 12.77 0.35
CA ASP A 67 13.97 13.92 -0.11
C ASP A 67 12.73 13.49 -0.90
N LYS A 68 11.62 14.20 -0.66
CA LYS A 68 10.32 13.90 -1.26
C LYS A 68 10.32 14.06 -2.79
N ASN A 69 10.98 15.10 -3.30
CA ASN A 69 11.01 15.36 -4.73
C ASN A 69 11.95 14.39 -5.44
N THR A 70 13.11 14.10 -4.83
CA THR A 70 14.03 13.05 -5.31
C THR A 70 13.32 11.70 -5.42
N LEU A 71 12.59 11.26 -4.39
CA LEU A 71 11.85 9.99 -4.44
C LEU A 71 10.79 9.97 -5.54
N LYS A 72 10.01 11.06 -5.69
CA LYS A 72 9.02 11.18 -6.77
C LYS A 72 9.68 11.10 -8.15
N GLU A 73 10.80 11.78 -8.33
CA GLU A 73 11.54 11.78 -9.58
C GLU A 73 12.07 10.37 -9.90
N MET A 74 12.67 9.69 -8.93
CA MET A 74 13.18 8.32 -9.11
C MET A 74 12.07 7.31 -9.39
N LEU A 75 10.89 7.49 -8.80
CA LEU A 75 9.74 6.64 -9.06
C LEU A 75 9.14 6.89 -10.46
N LEU A 76 9.00 8.16 -10.87
CA LEU A 76 8.40 8.55 -12.15
C LEU A 76 9.35 8.50 -13.36
N SER A 77 10.65 8.32 -13.14
CA SER A 77 11.62 8.18 -14.22
C SER A 77 11.64 6.74 -14.74
N GLY A 78 11.26 6.54 -16.00
CA GLY A 78 11.46 5.26 -16.69
C GLY A 78 12.92 5.01 -17.04
N ASP A 79 13.26 3.75 -17.31
CA ASP A 79 14.61 3.35 -17.77
C ASP A 79 14.97 3.96 -19.13
N ASP A 80 13.97 4.37 -19.91
CA ASP A 80 14.13 5.04 -21.21
C ASP A 80 14.22 6.57 -21.10
N GLY A 81 14.30 7.11 -19.87
CA GLY A 81 14.30 8.54 -19.60
C GLY A 81 12.96 9.24 -19.84
N LYS A 82 11.91 8.50 -20.24
CA LYS A 82 10.57 9.07 -20.36
C LYS A 82 9.99 9.26 -18.97
N ARG A 83 9.49 10.48 -18.73
CA ARG A 83 8.75 10.82 -17.50
C ARG A 83 7.27 10.63 -17.77
N ILE A 84 6.62 9.80 -16.95
CA ILE A 84 5.17 9.70 -16.96
C ILE A 84 4.61 10.80 -16.05
N THR A 85 3.64 11.55 -16.57
CA THR A 85 2.92 12.56 -15.79
C THR A 85 2.01 11.84 -14.77
N ASN A 86 2.04 12.28 -13.51
CA ASN A 86 1.23 11.69 -12.42
C ASN A 86 -0.31 11.83 -12.60
N SER A 87 -0.77 12.38 -13.72
CA SER A 87 -2.19 12.52 -14.04
C SER A 87 -2.85 11.20 -14.45
N ASP A 88 -2.09 10.27 -15.05
CA ASP A 88 -2.60 8.95 -15.45
C ASP A 88 -2.19 7.89 -14.43
N LYS A 89 -3.07 7.64 -13.47
CA LYS A 89 -2.82 6.67 -12.40
C LYS A 89 -2.64 5.24 -12.91
N MET A 90 -3.31 4.87 -14.01
CA MET A 90 -3.18 3.51 -14.56
C MET A 90 -1.81 3.33 -15.22
N ALA A 91 -1.37 4.32 -16.01
CA ALA A 91 -0.05 4.29 -16.62
C ALA A 91 1.07 4.31 -15.56
N VAL A 92 0.92 5.10 -14.49
CA VAL A 92 1.87 5.12 -13.36
C VAL A 92 1.92 3.75 -12.68
N MET A 93 0.77 3.13 -12.41
CA MET A 93 0.70 1.80 -11.80
C MET A 93 1.39 0.75 -12.68
N GLU A 94 1.08 0.68 -13.98
CA GLU A 94 1.69 -0.28 -14.90
C GLU A 94 3.20 -0.11 -15.01
N MET A 95 3.68 1.15 -15.04
CA MET A 95 5.11 1.45 -15.07
C MET A 95 5.80 1.02 -13.77
N LEU A 96 5.21 1.30 -12.61
CA LEU A 96 5.77 0.90 -11.32
C LEU A 96 5.81 -0.63 -11.19
N ASP A 97 4.76 -1.34 -11.60
CA ASP A 97 4.75 -2.80 -11.61
C ASP A 97 5.88 -3.36 -12.47
N LYS A 98 6.08 -2.82 -13.69
CA LYS A 98 7.21 -3.20 -14.55
C LYS A 98 8.57 -2.96 -13.87
N LYS A 99 8.74 -1.84 -13.17
CA LYS A 99 9.96 -1.54 -12.42
C LYS A 99 10.18 -2.50 -11.25
N ILE A 100 9.13 -2.85 -10.52
CA ILE A 100 9.19 -3.82 -9.42
C ILE A 100 9.63 -5.19 -9.95
N TYR A 101 9.00 -5.69 -11.01
CA TYR A 101 9.41 -6.95 -11.65
C TYR A 101 10.87 -6.91 -12.11
N LYS A 102 11.28 -5.81 -12.72
CA LYS A 102 12.67 -5.61 -13.16
C LYS A 102 13.64 -5.57 -11.98
N ASP A 103 13.28 -4.89 -10.88
CA ASP A 103 14.12 -4.82 -9.68
C ASP A 103 14.35 -6.22 -9.10
N PHE A 104 13.32 -7.07 -9.04
CA PHE A 104 13.49 -8.45 -8.62
C PHE A 104 14.36 -9.26 -9.59
N ALA A 105 14.17 -9.10 -10.91
CA ALA A 105 14.99 -9.77 -11.91
C ALA A 105 16.46 -9.35 -11.87
N ASP A 106 16.73 -8.06 -11.62
CA ASP A 106 18.06 -7.45 -11.51
C ASP A 106 18.66 -7.61 -10.10
N GLN A 107 17.99 -8.32 -9.18
CA GLN A 107 18.40 -8.47 -7.76
C GLN A 107 18.56 -7.14 -6.99
N LYS A 108 17.86 -6.09 -7.43
CA LYS A 108 17.75 -4.78 -6.74
C LYS A 108 16.73 -4.87 -5.61
N ILE A 109 17.03 -5.71 -4.63
CA ILE A 109 16.17 -5.99 -3.47
C ILE A 109 16.67 -5.29 -2.21
N GLN A 110 15.75 -5.04 -1.28
CA GLN A 110 16.01 -4.48 0.05
C GLN A 110 15.42 -5.41 1.12
N ILE A 111 16.14 -5.56 2.23
CA ILE A 111 15.65 -6.30 3.41
C ILE A 111 15.36 -5.27 4.51
N LEU A 112 14.08 -4.94 4.69
CA LEU A 112 13.62 -3.88 5.58
C LEU A 112 12.53 -4.41 6.49
N THR A 113 12.69 -4.26 7.81
CA THR A 113 11.74 -4.75 8.82
C THR A 113 11.33 -6.22 8.66
N GLY A 114 12.22 -7.06 8.11
CA GLY A 114 11.95 -8.48 7.83
C GLY A 114 11.27 -8.78 6.49
N TRP A 115 10.98 -7.75 5.69
CA TRP A 115 10.43 -7.91 4.34
C TRP A 115 11.52 -7.87 3.29
N VAL A 116 11.44 -8.80 2.33
CA VAL A 116 12.24 -8.76 1.10
C VAL A 116 11.40 -8.07 0.04
N ILE A 117 11.77 -6.86 -0.35
CA ILE A 117 11.02 -6.02 -1.27
C ILE A 117 11.92 -5.47 -2.37
N SER A 118 11.34 -5.06 -3.48
CA SER A 118 12.08 -4.34 -4.52
C SER A 118 12.56 -2.96 -4.02
N THR A 119 13.60 -2.42 -4.64
CA THR A 119 14.05 -1.05 -4.37
C THR A 119 12.96 -0.03 -4.72
N THR A 120 12.17 -0.28 -5.77
CA THR A 120 11.01 0.54 -6.14
C THR A 120 9.95 0.55 -5.03
N GLU A 121 9.58 -0.60 -4.47
CA GLU A 121 8.64 -0.66 -3.33
C GLU A 121 9.19 0.04 -2.09
N ALA A 122 10.49 -0.11 -1.81
CA ALA A 122 11.15 0.59 -0.70
C ALA A 122 11.07 2.11 -0.85
N ARG A 123 11.25 2.63 -2.08
CA ARG A 123 11.06 4.06 -2.39
C ARG A 123 9.61 4.51 -2.27
N GLN A 124 8.63 3.70 -2.69
CA GLN A 124 7.22 4.01 -2.46
C GLN A 124 6.92 4.11 -0.95
N CYS A 125 7.39 3.15 -0.15
CA CYS A 125 7.26 3.18 1.31
C CYS A 125 7.93 4.43 1.91
N ALA A 126 9.12 4.78 1.42
CA ALA A 126 9.85 5.98 1.85
C ALA A 126 9.03 7.25 1.57
N LEU A 127 8.48 7.36 0.37
CA LEU A 127 7.64 8.48 -0.02
C LEU A 127 6.35 8.53 0.81
N PHE A 128 5.71 7.39 1.07
CA PHE A 128 4.55 7.28 1.96
C PHE A 128 4.87 7.76 3.38
N SER A 129 6.05 7.47 3.89
CA SER A 129 6.46 7.90 5.23
C SER A 129 6.73 9.42 5.36
N LEU A 130 6.82 10.13 4.23
CA LEU A 130 6.95 11.59 4.10
C LEU A 130 5.61 12.29 3.80
N THR A 131 4.50 11.53 3.75
CA THR A 131 3.12 12.03 3.65
C THR A 131 2.40 11.89 4.98
#